data_AF-A0A7R6QVX8-F1
#
_entry.id   AF-A0A7R6QVX8-F1
#
_cell.length_a   1.000
_cell.length_b   1.000
_cell.length_c   1.000
_cell.angle_alpha   90.00
_cell.angle_beta   90.00
_cell.angle_gamma   90.00
#
_symmetry.space_group_name_H-M   'P 1'
#
loop_
_entity.id
_entity.type
_entity.pdbx_description
1 polymer ?
#
loop_
_entity_poly.entity_id
_entity_poly.type
_entity_poly.pdbx_seq_one_letter_code
_entity_poly.pdbx_strand_id
1 'polypeptide(L)'
;MDLNVVFDLTGPRRTRHEKAVSLFQAERSNLCRLAISDELRAELKETATPGKIDPMEGFIDILPEVPLRKYDDVEPLLAELRSLVFPEKQELSRNDKSDLRHIATAIQHDLAGLITNDEAVLSASRLIKDKYGVELISPDAFLATKIDAQALEFEGQEDIDLRLHHLNSEHAEAIHALLKGQGIHTSQITTAWLPTGLNTLITAHFGVWAERTLVGYITWSNTLATATVVARMVVDKEHIAAADAARIMLSFLIERLPKDASAALIELELPVSLPAVREAAIKLGFKGIPGGKGLIKVALGEVLSKQTWAVHRERLEHNVSVRLPDQIPHFHGPDQQISVVGSDGDRRFIQLDDLESMLSPALLCLPGRPAVITPIRRSYAEPLLGHSEQISLLPSPRATLFRDRHYLCAPINLRHFKRGTLIFFYESTRNGGRASLVAMARVRQAYLKHCTDLRRADFEHSVLNDKTIKAVGTSELKTLVVFDNLFVLPRTIPLKTLIRLGCGSATKLLTTNPISEVQTESILQEIFSND
;
A
#
# COMPACT_ATOMS: atom_id res chain seq x y z
N MET A 1 27.35 -6.04 3.94
CA MET A 1 27.13 -6.61 2.59
C MET A 1 28.05 -7.80 2.42
N ASP A 2 27.61 -8.85 1.72
CA ASP A 2 28.39 -10.06 1.38
C ASP A 2 29.19 -9.88 0.07
N LEU A 3 30.32 -10.56 -0.07
CA LEU A 3 31.24 -10.49 -1.21
C LEU A 3 30.57 -10.96 -2.52
N ASN A 4 29.67 -11.94 -2.45
CA ASN A 4 28.96 -12.44 -3.63
C ASN A 4 28.16 -11.35 -4.35
N VAL A 5 27.58 -10.42 -3.59
CA VAL A 5 26.80 -9.28 -4.11
C VAL A 5 27.72 -8.28 -4.81
N VAL A 6 28.95 -8.13 -4.30
CA VAL A 6 29.96 -7.24 -4.87
C VAL A 6 30.48 -7.79 -6.20
N PHE A 7 30.70 -9.09 -6.31
CA PHE A 7 31.09 -9.72 -7.58
C PHE A 7 30.00 -9.69 -8.66
N ASP A 8 28.72 -9.63 -8.28
CA ASP A 8 27.65 -9.44 -9.28
C ASP A 8 27.71 -8.06 -9.96
N LEU A 9 28.40 -7.09 -9.35
CA LEU A 9 28.67 -5.80 -9.98
C LEU A 9 29.72 -5.89 -11.10
N THR A 10 30.61 -6.90 -11.10
CA THR A 10 31.81 -6.97 -11.98
C THR A 10 31.53 -7.47 -13.41
N GLY A 11 30.41 -7.04 -14.00
CA GLY A 11 30.21 -7.07 -15.44
C GLY A 11 28.80 -7.50 -15.89
N PRO A 12 28.32 -6.98 -17.04
CA PRO A 12 26.95 -7.18 -17.53
C PRO A 12 26.60 -8.62 -17.94
N ARG A 13 27.56 -9.55 -17.89
CA ARG A 13 27.36 -10.98 -18.20
C ARG A 13 27.01 -11.83 -16.97
N ARG A 14 27.06 -11.26 -15.75
CA ARG A 14 26.64 -11.93 -14.52
C ARG A 14 25.11 -11.99 -14.47
N THR A 15 24.57 -13.14 -14.08
CA THR A 15 23.12 -13.40 -14.05
C THR A 15 22.37 -12.48 -13.09
N ARG A 16 23.03 -11.97 -12.04
CA ARG A 16 22.45 -11.10 -11.01
C ARG A 16 22.94 -9.64 -11.10
N HIS A 17 23.55 -9.25 -12.22
CA HIS A 17 24.12 -7.91 -12.39
C HIS A 17 23.11 -6.79 -12.19
N GLU A 18 21.92 -6.90 -12.80
CA GLU A 18 20.85 -5.90 -12.67
C GLU A 18 20.40 -5.73 -11.20
N LYS A 19 20.37 -6.82 -10.43
CA LYS A 19 20.00 -6.84 -9.01
C LYS A 19 21.03 -6.09 -8.16
N ALA A 20 22.32 -6.37 -8.39
CA ALA A 20 23.42 -5.68 -7.70
C ALA A 20 23.45 -4.19 -8.06
N VAL A 21 23.24 -3.84 -9.33
CA VAL A 21 23.13 -2.44 -9.77
C VAL A 21 22.00 -1.71 -9.05
N SER A 22 20.82 -2.34 -8.90
CA SER A 22 19.69 -1.78 -8.15
C SER A 22 20.05 -1.50 -6.69
N LEU A 23 20.74 -2.41 -6.02
CA LEU A 23 21.18 -2.17 -4.64
C LEU A 23 22.03 -0.89 -4.47
N PHE A 24 23.03 -0.70 -5.34
CA PHE A 24 23.90 0.48 -5.26
C PHE A 24 23.23 1.78 -5.68
N GLN A 25 22.16 1.70 -6.46
CA GLN A 25 21.34 2.87 -6.75
C GLN A 25 20.43 3.26 -5.59
N ALA A 26 19.94 2.27 -4.83
CA ALA A 26 19.19 2.50 -3.60
C ALA A 26 20.07 3.26 -2.59
N GLU A 27 21.33 2.85 -2.45
CA GLU A 27 22.32 3.54 -1.62
C GLU A 27 22.52 5.00 -2.04
N ARG A 28 22.78 5.26 -3.34
CA ARG A 28 22.96 6.62 -3.87
C ARG A 28 21.73 7.50 -3.75
N SER A 29 20.54 6.89 -3.71
CA SER A 29 19.27 7.58 -3.52
C SER A 29 18.96 7.83 -2.03
N ASN A 30 19.90 7.55 -1.12
CA ASN A 30 19.75 7.59 0.33
C ASN A 30 18.62 6.68 0.88
N LEU A 31 18.23 5.64 0.13
CA LEU A 31 17.23 4.67 0.60
C LEU A 31 17.82 3.70 1.62
N CYS A 32 19.12 3.40 1.49
CA CYS A 32 19.88 2.63 2.46
C CYS A 32 21.31 3.18 2.56
N ARG A 33 22.04 2.77 3.59
CA ARG A 33 23.48 3.03 3.72
C ARG A 33 24.20 1.69 3.71
N LEU A 34 25.15 1.53 2.79
CA LEU A 34 25.90 0.29 2.67
C LEU A 34 27.18 0.37 3.50
N ALA A 35 27.50 -0.74 4.15
CA ALA A 35 28.75 -0.98 4.83
C ALA A 35 29.27 -2.38 4.52
N ILE A 36 30.59 -2.55 4.63
CA ILE A 36 31.30 -3.81 4.45
C ILE A 36 31.82 -4.28 5.81
N SER A 37 31.93 -5.60 6.01
CA SER A 37 32.65 -6.11 7.17
C SER A 37 34.15 -6.21 6.87
N ASP A 38 34.95 -6.31 7.94
CA ASP A 38 36.36 -6.68 7.88
C ASP A 38 36.57 -8.08 7.25
N GLU A 39 35.65 -9.02 7.49
CA GLU A 39 35.67 -10.35 6.85
C GLU A 39 35.60 -10.24 5.31
N LEU A 40 34.72 -9.40 4.75
CA LEU A 40 34.60 -9.21 3.30
C LEU A 40 35.91 -8.75 2.68
N ARG A 41 36.60 -7.83 3.38
CA ARG A 41 37.91 -7.32 2.96
C ARG A 41 38.99 -8.40 3.03
N ALA A 42 38.96 -9.27 4.04
CA ALA A 42 39.88 -10.39 4.14
C ALA A 42 39.65 -11.39 3.00
N GLU A 43 38.40 -11.73 2.69
CA GLU A 43 38.05 -12.62 1.58
C GLU A 43 38.45 -12.06 0.22
N LEU A 44 38.27 -10.75 0.00
CA LEU A 44 38.66 -10.10 -1.24
C LEU A 44 40.18 -10.20 -1.47
N LYS A 45 40.99 -9.93 -0.43
CA LYS A 45 42.46 -10.04 -0.51
C LYS A 45 42.93 -11.46 -0.81
N GLU A 46 42.19 -12.46 -0.37
CA GLU A 46 42.50 -13.86 -0.63
C GLU A 46 42.06 -14.34 -2.01
N THR A 47 41.02 -13.73 -2.59
CA THR A 47 40.51 -14.03 -3.94
C THR A 47 41.25 -13.24 -5.03
N ALA A 48 42.01 -12.20 -4.66
CA ALA A 48 42.82 -11.42 -5.58
C ALA A 48 43.95 -12.25 -6.22
N THR A 49 44.12 -12.10 -7.54
CA THR A 49 45.20 -12.79 -8.27
C THR A 49 46.53 -12.06 -8.07
N PRO A 50 47.63 -12.74 -7.69
CA PRO A 50 48.92 -12.09 -7.47
C PRO A 50 49.39 -11.30 -8.71
N GLY A 51 49.64 -9.99 -8.54
CA GLY A 51 50.20 -9.13 -9.59
C GLY A 51 49.19 -8.38 -10.48
N LYS A 52 47.88 -8.47 -10.20
CA LYS A 52 46.86 -7.60 -10.82
C LYS A 52 46.14 -6.80 -9.74
N ILE A 53 45.94 -5.51 -9.98
CA ILE A 53 45.08 -4.67 -9.14
C ILE A 53 43.64 -5.09 -9.44
N ASP A 54 42.94 -5.63 -8.44
CA ASP A 54 41.51 -5.88 -8.56
C ASP A 54 40.77 -4.55 -8.44
N PRO A 55 40.00 -4.10 -9.46
CA PRO A 55 39.20 -2.88 -9.37
C PRO A 55 38.25 -2.86 -8.16
N MET A 56 37.89 -4.04 -7.63
CA MET A 56 37.03 -4.17 -6.45
C MET A 56 37.72 -3.81 -5.14
N GLU A 57 39.04 -3.93 -5.04
CA GLU A 57 39.79 -3.44 -3.87
C GLU A 57 39.62 -1.92 -3.73
N GLY A 58 39.82 -1.18 -4.83
CA GLY A 58 39.63 0.27 -4.84
C GLY A 58 38.17 0.70 -4.66
N PHE A 59 37.20 -0.13 -5.05
CA PHE A 59 35.77 0.16 -4.84
C PHE A 59 35.35 -0.03 -3.38
N ILE A 60 35.78 -1.14 -2.76
CA ILE A 60 35.46 -1.48 -1.37
C ILE A 60 36.05 -0.46 -0.40
N ASP A 61 37.21 0.14 -0.73
CA ASP A 61 37.82 1.21 0.07
C ASP A 61 37.00 2.51 0.15
N ILE A 62 35.99 2.69 -0.71
CA ILE A 62 35.08 3.85 -0.67
C ILE A 62 33.95 3.63 0.35
N LEU A 63 33.66 2.37 0.71
CA LEU A 63 32.57 2.02 1.61
C LEU A 63 33.02 2.05 3.08
N PRO A 64 32.13 2.44 4.02
CA PRO A 64 32.44 2.38 5.44
C PRO A 64 32.61 0.92 5.89
N GLU A 65 33.66 0.68 6.66
CA GLU A 65 34.00 -0.63 7.22
C GLU A 65 33.47 -0.76 8.65
N VAL A 66 32.84 -1.91 8.94
CA VAL A 66 32.33 -2.27 10.26
C VAL A 66 33.06 -3.54 10.71
N PRO A 67 34.03 -3.44 11.63
CA PRO A 67 34.81 -4.59 12.07
C PRO A 67 34.01 -5.44 13.07
N LEU A 68 34.22 -6.76 13.08
CA LEU A 68 33.74 -7.58 14.18
C LEU A 68 34.40 -7.10 15.50
N ARG A 69 33.65 -6.99 16.60
CA ARG A 69 34.22 -6.48 17.85
C ARG A 69 35.25 -7.47 18.37
N LYS A 70 36.52 -7.09 18.27
CA LYS A 70 37.70 -7.92 18.59
C LYS A 70 37.83 -8.34 20.07
N TYR A 71 36.92 -7.87 20.94
CA TYR A 71 36.99 -8.01 22.40
C TYR A 71 35.76 -8.68 23.03
N ASP A 72 34.73 -9.00 22.25
CA ASP A 72 33.56 -9.75 22.72
C ASP A 72 33.74 -11.24 22.38
N ASP A 73 33.36 -12.14 23.29
CA ASP A 73 33.36 -13.58 23.00
C ASP A 73 32.27 -13.90 21.97
N VAL A 74 32.65 -14.01 20.70
CA VAL A 74 31.73 -14.21 19.56
C VAL A 74 31.40 -15.69 19.35
N GLU A 75 32.14 -16.61 19.97
CA GLU A 75 31.97 -18.06 19.80
C GLU A 75 30.59 -18.58 20.23
N PRO A 76 29.99 -18.12 21.34
CA PRO A 76 28.62 -18.49 21.70
C PRO A 76 27.59 -18.04 20.65
N LEU A 77 27.75 -16.81 20.14
CA LEU A 77 26.85 -16.27 19.11
C LEU A 77 27.00 -17.03 17.79
N LEU A 78 28.21 -17.37 17.37
CA LEU A 78 28.44 -18.16 16.15
C LEU A 78 27.90 -19.58 16.27
N ALA A 79 28.03 -20.22 17.44
CA ALA A 79 27.45 -21.54 17.70
C ALA A 79 25.91 -21.51 17.62
N GLU A 80 25.30 -20.46 18.15
CA GLU A 80 23.86 -20.25 18.10
C GLU A 80 23.38 -19.94 16.67
N LEU A 81 24.03 -19.03 15.96
CA LEU A 81 23.73 -18.71 14.57
C LEU A 81 23.89 -19.93 13.66
N ARG A 82 24.91 -20.77 13.90
CA ARG A 82 25.06 -22.06 13.20
C ARG A 82 23.81 -22.91 13.34
N SER A 83 23.27 -23.05 14.54
CA SER A 83 22.08 -23.88 14.78
C SER A 83 20.82 -23.35 14.07
N LEU A 84 20.76 -22.05 13.81
CA LEU A 84 19.63 -21.39 13.15
C LEU A 84 19.75 -21.40 11.63
N VAL A 85 20.95 -21.12 11.09
CA VAL A 85 21.18 -20.97 9.65
C VAL A 85 21.54 -22.29 8.97
N PHE A 86 22.28 -23.18 9.66
CA PHE A 86 22.75 -24.44 9.11
C PHE A 86 22.44 -25.64 10.04
N PRO A 87 21.17 -25.93 10.35
CA PRO A 87 20.79 -26.97 11.31
C PRO A 87 21.21 -28.38 10.88
N GLU A 88 21.26 -28.65 9.57
CA GLU A 88 21.51 -29.99 9.01
C GLU A 88 22.98 -30.24 8.64
N LYS A 89 23.86 -29.23 8.68
CA LYS A 89 25.27 -29.39 8.29
C LYS A 89 26.13 -29.83 9.47
N GLN A 90 26.78 -31.00 9.34
CA GLN A 90 27.73 -31.51 10.34
C GLN A 90 29.09 -30.78 10.29
N GLU A 91 29.58 -30.43 9.10
CA GLU A 91 30.76 -29.59 8.92
C GLU A 91 30.43 -28.33 8.13
N LEU A 92 30.89 -27.18 8.61
CA LEU A 92 30.72 -25.89 7.93
C LEU A 92 31.89 -25.68 6.96
N SER A 93 31.57 -25.34 5.72
CA SER A 93 32.57 -24.88 4.76
C SER A 93 33.17 -23.55 5.19
N ARG A 94 34.24 -23.13 4.52
CA ARG A 94 34.87 -21.83 4.77
C ARG A 94 33.90 -20.67 4.54
N ASN A 95 33.11 -20.76 3.47
CA ASN A 95 32.09 -19.77 3.13
C ASN A 95 30.99 -19.73 4.19
N ASP A 96 30.49 -20.90 4.63
CA ASP A 96 29.46 -20.97 5.67
C ASP A 96 29.93 -20.28 6.98
N LYS A 97 31.21 -20.40 7.33
CA LYS A 97 31.78 -19.72 8.50
C LYS A 97 31.88 -18.21 8.31
N SER A 98 32.16 -17.76 7.10
CA SER A 98 32.20 -16.33 6.76
C SER A 98 30.80 -15.72 6.77
N ASP A 99 29.80 -16.41 6.22
CA ASP A 99 28.39 -15.99 6.25
C ASP A 99 27.91 -15.77 7.70
N LEU A 100 28.24 -16.70 8.60
CA LEU A 100 27.92 -16.56 10.03
C LEU A 100 28.61 -15.35 10.67
N ARG A 101 29.85 -15.02 10.26
CA ARG A 101 30.56 -13.83 10.74
C ARG A 101 29.93 -12.54 10.23
N HIS A 102 29.49 -12.50 8.98
CA HIS A 102 28.74 -11.35 8.45
C HIS A 102 27.46 -11.08 9.25
N ILE A 103 26.72 -12.14 9.59
CA ILE A 103 25.51 -12.03 10.43
C ILE A 103 25.86 -11.58 11.85
N ALA A 104 26.91 -12.15 12.45
CA ALA A 104 27.38 -11.76 13.78
C ALA A 104 27.80 -10.29 13.84
N THR A 105 28.50 -9.78 12.83
CA THR A 105 28.86 -8.36 12.71
C THR A 105 27.61 -7.49 12.66
N ALA A 106 26.58 -7.87 11.89
CA ALA A 106 25.34 -7.11 11.82
C ALA A 106 24.62 -7.05 13.17
N ILE A 107 24.57 -8.15 13.92
CA ILE A 107 23.96 -8.22 15.24
C ILE A 107 24.73 -7.37 16.27
N GLN A 108 26.05 -7.49 16.33
CA GLN A 108 26.88 -6.79 17.33
C GLN A 108 26.87 -5.26 17.20
N HIS A 109 26.62 -4.76 15.99
CA HIS A 109 26.59 -3.32 15.69
C HIS A 109 25.19 -2.78 15.50
N ASP A 110 24.15 -3.56 15.83
CA ASP A 110 22.75 -3.14 15.72
C ASP A 110 22.41 -2.61 14.32
N LEU A 111 22.95 -3.29 13.29
CA LEU A 111 22.69 -2.93 11.90
C LEU A 111 21.31 -3.43 11.47
N ALA A 112 20.68 -2.70 10.54
CA ALA A 112 19.37 -3.05 10.02
C ALA A 112 19.33 -4.43 9.33
N GLY A 113 20.42 -4.89 8.74
CA GLY A 113 20.42 -6.16 8.01
C GLY A 113 21.73 -6.54 7.33
N LEU A 114 21.72 -7.75 6.75
CA LEU A 114 22.76 -8.28 5.87
C LEU A 114 22.19 -8.53 4.47
N ILE A 115 22.90 -8.07 3.45
CA ILE A 115 22.57 -8.32 2.05
C ILE A 115 23.45 -9.47 1.53
N THR A 116 22.82 -10.58 1.15
CA THR A 116 23.48 -11.78 0.61
C THR A 116 22.62 -12.43 -0.48
N ASN A 117 23.29 -13.21 -1.33
CA ASN A 117 22.71 -13.98 -2.40
C ASN A 117 22.58 -15.48 -2.07
N ASP A 118 23.03 -15.90 -0.89
CA ASP A 118 23.03 -17.29 -0.43
C ASP A 118 21.63 -17.72 0.05
N GLU A 119 21.07 -18.75 -0.59
CA GLU A 119 19.71 -19.23 -0.30
C GLU A 119 19.58 -19.88 1.09
N ALA A 120 20.64 -20.52 1.60
CA ALA A 120 20.62 -21.12 2.93
C ALA A 120 20.55 -20.02 4.00
N VAL A 121 21.32 -18.95 3.84
CA VAL A 121 21.28 -17.78 4.73
C VAL A 121 19.92 -17.08 4.65
N LEU A 122 19.40 -16.87 3.44
CA LEU A 122 18.09 -16.22 3.24
C LEU A 122 16.93 -17.05 3.81
N SER A 123 17.02 -18.38 3.81
CA SER A 123 15.99 -19.25 4.39
C SER A 123 15.82 -19.06 5.91
N ALA A 124 16.89 -18.63 6.60
CA ALA A 124 16.88 -18.36 8.04
C ALA A 124 16.45 -16.91 8.39
N SER A 125 16.16 -16.06 7.39
CA SER A 125 15.86 -14.63 7.56
C SER A 125 14.80 -14.36 8.63
N ARG A 126 13.68 -15.09 8.60
CA ARG A 126 12.59 -14.92 9.57
C ARG A 126 13.02 -15.20 11.01
N LEU A 127 13.76 -16.29 11.22
CA LEU A 127 14.21 -16.69 12.56
C LEU A 127 15.23 -15.71 13.13
N ILE A 128 16.14 -15.21 12.28
CA ILE A 128 17.15 -14.22 12.68
C ILE A 128 16.50 -12.86 12.97
N LYS A 129 15.54 -12.44 12.16
CA LYS A 129 14.76 -11.22 12.39
C LYS A 129 13.98 -11.27 13.70
N ASP A 130 13.23 -12.34 13.94
CA ASP A 130 12.39 -12.49 15.14
C ASP A 130 13.23 -12.51 16.43
N LYS A 131 14.46 -13.04 16.37
CA LYS A 131 15.32 -13.22 17.53
C LYS A 131 16.27 -12.06 17.80
N TYR A 132 16.86 -11.49 16.75
CA TYR A 132 17.92 -10.49 16.86
C TYR A 132 17.58 -9.14 16.21
N GLY A 133 16.43 -9.02 15.55
CA GLY A 133 16.03 -7.78 14.88
C GLY A 133 16.78 -7.45 13.59
N VAL A 134 17.64 -8.35 13.09
CA VAL A 134 18.45 -8.17 11.88
C VAL A 134 17.78 -8.81 10.67
N GLU A 135 17.59 -8.05 9.58
CA GLU A 135 17.00 -8.57 8.35
C GLU A 135 18.04 -9.19 7.41
N LEU A 136 17.76 -10.39 6.89
CA LEU A 136 18.58 -11.01 5.84
C LEU A 136 17.85 -10.86 4.50
N ILE A 137 18.44 -10.11 3.56
CA ILE A 137 17.78 -9.72 2.30
C ILE A 137 18.63 -10.00 1.07
N SER A 138 17.98 -10.38 -0.03
CA SER A 138 18.61 -10.48 -1.35
C SER A 138 18.66 -9.09 -2.02
N PRO A 139 19.63 -8.83 -2.92
CA PRO A 139 19.59 -7.68 -3.83
C PRO A 139 18.27 -7.55 -4.61
N ASP A 140 17.52 -8.64 -4.77
CA ASP A 140 16.16 -8.65 -5.34
C ASP A 140 15.17 -7.74 -4.61
N ALA A 141 15.34 -7.54 -3.30
CA ALA A 141 14.47 -6.67 -2.50
C ALA A 141 14.53 -5.20 -2.94
N PHE A 142 15.56 -4.83 -3.71
CA PHE A 142 15.80 -3.49 -4.22
C PHE A 142 15.39 -3.33 -5.69
N LEU A 143 14.87 -4.38 -6.33
CA LEU A 143 14.27 -4.25 -7.66
C LEU A 143 12.85 -3.69 -7.55
N ALA A 144 12.52 -2.74 -8.43
CA ALA A 144 11.14 -2.36 -8.63
C ALA A 144 10.34 -3.59 -9.09
N THR A 145 9.30 -3.94 -8.33
CA THR A 145 8.18 -4.75 -8.84
C THR A 145 7.80 -4.23 -10.21
N LYS A 146 7.84 -5.09 -11.22
CA LYS A 146 7.24 -4.79 -12.51
C LYS A 146 5.74 -4.65 -12.26
N ILE A 147 5.29 -3.42 -12.05
CA ILE A 147 3.87 -3.12 -11.99
C ILE A 147 3.35 -3.35 -13.40
N ASP A 148 2.41 -4.28 -13.56
CA ASP A 148 1.84 -4.63 -14.86
C ASP A 148 1.49 -3.35 -15.63
N ALA A 149 2.12 -3.21 -16.80
CA ALA A 149 2.09 -1.99 -17.62
C ALA A 149 0.76 -1.79 -18.36
N GLN A 150 -0.33 -2.41 -17.90
CA GLN A 150 -1.63 -2.24 -18.52
C GLN A 150 -2.19 -0.87 -18.18
N ALA A 151 -2.55 -0.13 -19.24
CA ALA A 151 -3.18 1.16 -19.10
C ALA A 151 -4.54 1.00 -18.42
N LEU A 152 -4.77 1.78 -17.37
CA LEU A 152 -6.08 1.89 -16.73
C LEU A 152 -6.81 3.09 -17.33
N GLU A 153 -8.03 2.85 -17.81
CA GLU A 153 -8.90 3.89 -18.36
C GLU A 153 -9.95 4.31 -17.32
N PHE A 154 -10.26 5.60 -17.27
CA PHE A 154 -11.20 6.19 -16.33
C PHE A 154 -12.09 7.24 -17.01
N GLU A 155 -13.35 7.30 -16.61
CA GLU A 155 -14.27 8.37 -17.00
C GLU A 155 -13.99 9.65 -16.18
N GLY A 156 -13.46 10.68 -16.84
CA GLY A 156 -13.17 11.99 -16.25
C GLY A 156 -14.34 12.96 -16.29
N GLN A 157 -14.10 14.20 -15.89
CA GLN A 157 -15.10 15.26 -15.92
C GLN A 157 -15.46 15.60 -17.38
N GLU A 158 -16.72 15.96 -17.64
CA GLU A 158 -17.19 16.32 -18.98
C GLU A 158 -16.98 15.23 -20.03
N ASP A 159 -17.01 13.96 -19.60
CA ASP A 159 -16.84 12.77 -20.44
C ASP A 159 -15.46 12.72 -21.13
N ILE A 160 -14.46 13.36 -20.51
CA ILE A 160 -13.05 13.26 -20.93
C ILE A 160 -12.49 11.93 -20.42
N ASP A 161 -12.08 11.06 -21.34
CA ASP A 161 -11.41 9.81 -20.98
C ASP A 161 -9.97 10.07 -20.50
N LEU A 162 -9.66 9.54 -19.31
CA LEU A 162 -8.34 9.63 -18.70
C LEU A 162 -7.66 8.27 -18.70
N ARG A 163 -6.40 8.24 -19.13
CA ARG A 163 -5.60 7.02 -19.21
C ARG A 163 -4.38 7.10 -18.32
N LEU A 164 -4.31 6.23 -17.32
CA LEU A 164 -3.11 6.03 -16.51
C LEU A 164 -2.27 4.93 -17.12
N HIS A 165 -1.00 5.18 -17.43
CA HIS A 165 -0.08 4.13 -17.87
C HIS A 165 1.36 4.38 -17.42
N HIS A 166 2.15 3.31 -17.46
CA HIS A 166 3.56 3.33 -17.13
C HIS A 166 4.34 4.14 -18.18
N LEU A 167 5.21 5.03 -17.72
CA LEU A 167 6.00 5.89 -18.59
C LEU A 167 7.40 5.30 -18.82
N ASN A 168 7.82 5.29 -20.08
CA ASN A 168 9.16 4.85 -20.51
C ASN A 168 9.99 6.06 -21.00
N SER A 169 11.21 5.81 -21.48
CA SER A 169 12.10 6.83 -22.02
C SER A 169 11.54 7.59 -23.23
N GLU A 170 10.59 7.03 -23.98
CA GLU A 170 9.96 7.69 -25.13
C GLU A 170 9.05 8.85 -24.70
N HIS A 171 8.55 8.81 -23.46
CA HIS A 171 7.69 9.86 -22.90
C HIS A 171 8.48 10.98 -22.21
N ALA A 172 9.82 10.91 -22.19
CA ALA A 172 10.66 11.86 -21.47
C ALA A 172 10.40 13.31 -21.89
N GLU A 173 10.19 13.58 -23.18
CA GLU A 173 9.90 14.94 -23.67
C GLU A 173 8.60 15.50 -23.11
N ALA A 174 7.53 14.70 -23.08
CA ALA A 174 6.23 15.12 -22.54
C ALA A 174 6.31 15.39 -21.04
N ILE A 175 7.03 14.54 -20.29
CA ILE A 175 7.25 14.72 -18.85
C ILE A 175 8.08 15.98 -18.59
N HIS A 176 9.16 16.19 -19.35
CA HIS A 176 9.96 17.40 -19.27
C HIS A 176 9.13 18.67 -19.56
N ALA A 177 8.27 18.63 -20.58
CA ALA A 177 7.39 19.73 -20.93
C ALA A 177 6.42 20.06 -19.78
N LEU A 178 5.77 19.05 -19.21
CA LEU A 178 4.86 19.22 -18.07
C LEU A 178 5.58 19.81 -16.85
N LEU A 179 6.70 19.21 -16.43
CA LEU A 179 7.46 19.64 -15.26
C LEU A 179 7.97 21.08 -15.41
N LYS A 180 8.48 21.42 -16.60
CA LYS A 180 8.94 22.78 -16.92
C LYS A 180 7.77 23.76 -16.95
N GLY A 181 6.62 23.36 -17.49
CA GLY A 181 5.39 24.16 -17.50
C GLY A 181 4.89 24.52 -16.10
N GLN A 182 5.13 23.64 -15.12
CA GLN A 182 4.83 23.89 -13.71
C GLN A 182 5.95 24.63 -12.94
N GLY A 183 7.02 25.04 -13.63
CA GLY A 183 8.11 25.84 -13.03
C GLY A 183 9.20 25.04 -12.33
N ILE A 184 9.31 23.73 -12.60
CA ILE A 184 10.38 22.89 -12.04
C ILE A 184 11.65 23.04 -12.89
N HIS A 185 12.79 23.30 -12.24
CA HIS A 185 14.06 23.52 -12.92
C HIS A 185 14.64 22.22 -13.49
N THR A 186 15.29 22.30 -14.65
CA THR A 186 15.88 21.15 -15.35
C THR A 186 16.81 20.31 -14.46
N SER A 187 17.60 20.94 -13.59
CA SER A 187 18.48 20.24 -12.64
C SER A 187 17.71 19.36 -11.65
N GLN A 188 16.55 19.82 -11.17
CA GLN A 188 15.67 19.04 -10.29
C GLN A 188 14.97 17.92 -11.06
N ILE A 189 14.60 18.18 -12.31
CA ILE A 189 13.96 17.17 -13.17
C ILE A 189 14.89 15.96 -13.31
N THR A 190 16.15 16.16 -13.67
CA THR A 190 17.11 15.07 -13.91
C THR A 190 17.52 14.31 -12.64
N THR A 191 17.50 14.95 -11.47
CA THR A 191 17.97 14.32 -10.23
C THR A 191 16.87 13.64 -9.43
N ALA A 192 15.64 14.19 -9.45
CA ALA A 192 14.58 13.77 -8.54
C ALA A 192 13.29 13.26 -9.22
N TRP A 193 13.04 13.64 -10.48
CA TRP A 193 11.78 13.31 -11.20
C TRP A 193 11.99 12.28 -12.30
N LEU A 194 13.06 12.43 -13.09
CA LEU A 194 13.44 11.58 -14.19
C LEU A 194 14.90 11.16 -13.99
N PRO A 195 15.20 10.28 -13.03
CA PRO A 195 16.55 9.79 -12.87
C PRO A 195 16.92 8.97 -14.12
N THR A 196 17.71 9.57 -15.01
CA THR A 196 18.14 8.97 -16.27
C THR A 196 19.13 7.83 -16.04
N GLY A 197 19.09 6.80 -16.90
CA GLY A 197 20.01 5.67 -16.87
C GLY A 197 19.44 4.45 -16.14
N LEU A 198 20.29 3.69 -15.46
CA LEU A 198 19.88 2.45 -14.78
C LEU A 198 18.99 2.69 -13.54
N ASN A 199 18.85 3.94 -13.05
CA ASN A 199 18.03 4.31 -11.88
C ASN A 199 16.52 4.05 -12.06
N THR A 200 16.07 3.82 -13.29
CA THR A 200 14.70 3.40 -13.61
C THR A 200 14.33 2.04 -13.01
N LEU A 201 15.32 1.28 -12.51
CA LEU A 201 15.11 -0.03 -11.89
C LEU A 201 14.51 0.05 -10.48
N ILE A 202 14.47 1.23 -9.87
CA ILE A 202 13.96 1.44 -8.50
C ILE A 202 12.77 2.38 -8.48
N THR A 203 12.66 3.31 -9.42
CA THR A 203 11.56 4.29 -9.43
C THR A 203 10.44 3.86 -10.36
N ALA A 204 9.23 3.82 -9.82
CA ALA A 204 8.02 3.67 -10.60
C ALA A 204 7.63 5.02 -11.22
N HIS A 205 7.20 5.01 -12.49
CA HIS A 205 6.79 6.22 -13.22
C HIS A 205 5.45 6.02 -13.91
N PHE A 206 4.48 6.88 -13.60
CA PHE A 206 3.16 6.81 -14.20
C PHE A 206 2.67 8.19 -14.64
N GLY A 207 1.92 8.21 -15.73
CA GLY A 207 1.33 9.42 -16.29
C GLY A 207 -0.17 9.26 -16.51
N VAL A 208 -0.92 10.31 -16.24
CA VAL A 208 -2.33 10.41 -16.62
C VAL A 208 -2.45 11.28 -17.87
N TRP A 209 -3.05 10.72 -18.91
CA TRP A 209 -3.24 11.36 -20.21
C TRP A 209 -4.71 11.65 -20.45
N ALA A 210 -5.00 12.86 -20.92
CA ALA A 210 -6.25 13.18 -21.58
C ALA A 210 -5.97 13.22 -23.08
N GLU A 211 -6.51 12.25 -23.82
CA GLU A 211 -6.21 12.05 -25.24
C GLU A 211 -4.69 11.91 -25.54
N ARG A 212 -4.04 13.00 -25.97
CA ARG A 212 -2.61 13.09 -26.30
C ARG A 212 -1.83 14.04 -25.39
N THR A 213 -2.48 14.60 -24.39
CA THR A 213 -1.87 15.57 -23.47
C THR A 213 -1.60 14.90 -22.13
N LEU A 214 -0.34 14.97 -21.68
CA LEU A 214 0.03 14.51 -20.33
C LEU A 214 -0.46 15.52 -19.30
N VAL A 215 -1.49 15.15 -18.54
CA VAL A 215 -2.15 16.02 -17.55
C VAL A 215 -1.53 15.86 -16.17
N GLY A 216 -1.04 14.67 -15.84
CA GLY A 216 -0.49 14.37 -14.52
C GLY A 216 0.70 13.41 -14.60
N TYR A 217 1.65 13.59 -13.70
CA TYR A 217 2.81 12.73 -13.56
C TYR A 217 3.08 12.43 -12.09
N ILE A 218 3.31 11.16 -11.78
CA ILE A 218 3.67 10.68 -10.46
C ILE A 218 4.85 9.72 -10.55
N THR A 219 5.74 9.81 -9.57
CA THR A 219 6.85 8.87 -9.40
C THR A 219 7.08 8.57 -7.93
N TRP A 220 7.50 7.35 -7.62
CA TRP A 220 7.91 6.96 -6.26
C TRP A 220 9.00 5.91 -6.31
N SER A 221 9.80 5.82 -5.25
CA SER A 221 10.75 4.73 -5.06
C SER A 221 9.99 3.45 -4.72
N ASN A 222 10.19 2.41 -5.53
CA ASN A 222 9.63 1.08 -5.35
C ASN A 222 10.61 0.22 -4.55
N THR A 223 10.74 0.51 -3.26
CA THR A 223 11.37 -0.40 -2.30
C THR A 223 10.28 -1.07 -1.49
N LEU A 224 9.86 -2.26 -1.93
CA LEU A 224 8.84 -3.09 -1.26
C LEU A 224 9.19 -3.43 0.20
N ALA A 225 10.47 -3.31 0.59
CA ALA A 225 10.96 -3.67 1.92
C ALA A 225 10.86 -2.53 2.96
N THR A 226 10.73 -1.27 2.53
CA THR A 226 10.65 -0.15 3.49
C THR A 226 9.20 0.23 3.73
N ALA A 227 8.83 0.34 5.00
CA ALA A 227 7.52 0.86 5.40
C ALA A 227 7.26 2.30 4.95
N THR A 228 8.25 3.03 4.43
CA THR A 228 8.10 4.40 3.93
C THR A 228 8.21 4.45 2.41
N VAL A 229 7.28 5.17 1.77
CA VAL A 229 7.20 5.40 0.32
C VAL A 229 7.26 6.90 0.07
N VAL A 230 8.32 7.36 -0.58
CA VAL A 230 8.46 8.76 -0.99
C VAL A 230 7.94 8.90 -2.42
N ALA A 231 6.84 9.63 -2.57
CA ALA A 231 6.18 9.90 -3.84
C ALA A 231 6.28 11.38 -4.21
N ARG A 232 6.45 11.66 -5.49
CA ARG A 232 6.44 13.01 -6.07
C ARG A 232 5.35 13.08 -7.11
N MET A 233 4.57 14.15 -7.09
CA MET A 233 3.45 14.31 -8.02
C MET A 233 3.33 15.74 -8.54
N VAL A 234 2.97 15.84 -9.82
CA VAL A 234 2.67 17.09 -10.50
C VAL A 234 1.44 16.91 -11.38
N VAL A 235 0.66 17.97 -11.54
CA VAL A 235 -0.45 18.04 -12.50
C VAL A 235 -0.37 19.35 -13.26
N ASP A 236 -0.92 19.39 -14.46
CA ASP A 236 -1.13 20.63 -15.19
C ASP A 236 -2.28 21.41 -14.54
N LYS A 237 -1.93 22.42 -13.74
CA LYS A 237 -2.89 23.24 -12.97
C LYS A 237 -3.94 23.95 -13.84
N GLU A 238 -3.65 24.20 -15.11
CA GLU A 238 -4.55 24.93 -16.02
C GLU A 238 -5.50 23.97 -16.77
N HIS A 239 -5.24 22.65 -16.71
CA HIS A 239 -6.04 21.65 -17.39
C HIS A 239 -7.31 21.31 -16.60
N ILE A 240 -8.46 21.22 -17.25
CA ILE A 240 -9.75 20.92 -16.60
C ILE A 240 -9.76 19.59 -15.84
N ALA A 241 -9.04 18.59 -16.35
CA ALA A 241 -8.93 17.26 -15.75
C ALA A 241 -7.87 17.14 -14.63
N ALA A 242 -7.23 18.24 -14.19
CA ALA A 242 -6.16 18.20 -13.19
C ALA A 242 -6.57 17.55 -11.86
N ALA A 243 -7.78 17.84 -11.39
CA ALA A 243 -8.32 17.28 -10.16
C ALA A 243 -8.55 15.77 -10.26
N ASP A 244 -9.07 15.30 -11.40
CA ASP A 244 -9.30 13.88 -11.63
C ASP A 244 -7.99 13.12 -11.84
N ALA A 245 -7.03 13.70 -12.56
CA ALA A 245 -5.69 13.14 -12.69
C ALA A 245 -5.01 12.98 -11.33
N ALA A 246 -5.12 13.98 -10.43
CA ALA A 246 -4.60 13.87 -9.08
C ALA A 246 -5.26 12.73 -8.28
N ARG A 247 -6.59 12.58 -8.38
CA ARG A 247 -7.33 11.47 -7.71
C ARG A 247 -6.89 10.11 -8.23
N ILE A 248 -6.79 9.94 -9.55
CA ILE A 248 -6.34 8.69 -10.18
C ILE A 248 -4.96 8.30 -9.66
N MET A 249 -4.00 9.22 -9.71
CA MET A 249 -2.62 8.93 -9.30
C MET A 249 -2.50 8.62 -7.80
N LEU A 250 -3.23 9.35 -6.94
CA LEU A 250 -3.20 9.12 -5.50
C LEU A 250 -3.88 7.81 -5.10
N SER A 251 -5.05 7.50 -5.67
CA SER A 251 -5.72 6.22 -5.45
C SER A 251 -4.85 5.06 -5.94
N PHE A 252 -4.24 5.20 -7.12
CA PHE A 252 -3.33 4.20 -7.66
C PHE A 252 -2.11 3.98 -6.77
N LEU A 253 -1.49 5.05 -6.24
CA LEU A 253 -0.39 4.94 -5.29
C LEU A 253 -0.79 4.14 -4.04
N ILE A 254 -1.96 4.44 -3.46
CA ILE A 254 -2.46 3.76 -2.25
C ILE A 254 -2.78 2.29 -2.52
N GLU A 255 -3.41 1.98 -3.65
CA GLU A 255 -3.75 0.60 -4.04
C GLU A 255 -2.51 -0.25 -4.36
N ARG A 256 -1.42 0.39 -4.79
CA ARG A 256 -0.15 -0.27 -5.13
C ARG A 256 0.83 -0.36 -3.98
N LEU A 257 0.46 0.11 -2.79
CA LEU A 257 1.26 -0.14 -1.60
C LEU A 257 1.46 -1.65 -1.41
N PRO A 258 2.63 -2.10 -0.92
CA PRO A 258 2.92 -3.51 -0.78
C PRO A 258 1.86 -4.15 0.12
N LYS A 259 1.11 -5.13 -0.39
CA LYS A 259 0.11 -5.87 0.41
C LYS A 259 0.76 -6.55 1.62
N ASP A 260 2.03 -6.90 1.50
CA ASP A 260 2.84 -7.50 2.57
C ASP A 260 3.31 -6.47 3.60
N ALA A 261 3.47 -5.19 3.20
CA ALA A 261 3.77 -4.08 4.10
C ALA A 261 2.46 -3.60 4.72
N SER A 262 1.98 -4.36 5.69
CA SER A 262 0.67 -4.21 6.32
C SER A 262 0.38 -2.80 6.86
N ALA A 263 1.38 -1.93 7.00
CA ALA A 263 1.22 -0.50 7.15
C ALA A 263 2.36 0.22 6.43
N ALA A 264 2.05 1.30 5.71
CA ALA A 264 3.03 2.12 5.02
C ALA A 264 2.84 3.62 5.30
N LEU A 265 3.94 4.33 5.47
CA LEU A 265 4.02 5.79 5.50
C LEU A 265 4.27 6.30 4.09
N ILE A 266 3.31 7.02 3.52
CA ILE A 266 3.49 7.75 2.27
C ILE A 266 3.91 9.18 2.59
N GLU A 267 5.07 9.58 2.07
CA GLU A 267 5.50 10.97 2.01
C GLU A 267 5.29 11.50 0.59
N LEU A 268 4.35 12.42 0.44
CA LEU A 268 4.04 13.04 -0.84
C LEU A 268 4.70 14.41 -0.93
N GLU A 269 5.75 14.51 -1.73
CA GLU A 269 6.43 15.76 -2.03
C GLU A 269 5.72 16.53 -3.16
N LEU A 270 5.43 17.80 -2.88
CA LEU A 270 4.85 18.74 -3.82
C LEU A 270 5.84 19.90 -4.02
N PRO A 271 6.56 19.97 -5.15
CA PRO A 271 7.61 20.97 -5.36
C PRO A 271 7.02 22.39 -5.50
N VAL A 272 5.77 22.45 -5.99
CA VAL A 272 5.03 23.67 -6.26
C VAL A 272 3.65 23.60 -5.60
N SER A 273 3.01 24.76 -5.41
CA SER A 273 1.67 24.81 -4.86
C SER A 273 0.67 24.25 -5.87
N LEU A 274 0.13 23.07 -5.59
CA LEU A 274 -0.88 22.40 -6.40
C LEU A 274 -2.16 22.23 -5.56
N PRO A 275 -3.10 23.20 -5.57
CA PRO A 275 -4.31 23.15 -4.75
C PRO A 275 -5.17 21.91 -5.03
N ALA A 276 -5.36 21.55 -6.31
CA ALA A 276 -6.15 20.38 -6.71
C ALA A 276 -5.57 19.07 -6.12
N VAL A 277 -4.25 18.92 -6.14
CA VAL A 277 -3.55 17.79 -5.54
C VAL A 277 -3.72 17.77 -4.03
N ARG A 278 -3.53 18.91 -3.37
CA ARG A 278 -3.64 19.01 -1.91
C ARG A 278 -5.06 18.71 -1.43
N GLU A 279 -6.07 19.22 -2.13
CA GLU A 279 -7.47 18.93 -1.84
C GLU A 279 -7.80 17.44 -2.01
N ALA A 280 -7.37 16.83 -3.12
CA ALA A 280 -7.57 15.39 -3.37
C ALA A 280 -6.87 14.53 -2.30
N ALA A 281 -5.63 14.86 -1.95
CA ALA A 281 -4.86 14.14 -0.94
C ALA A 281 -5.49 14.28 0.46
N ILE A 282 -5.94 15.47 0.87
CA ILE A 282 -6.61 15.64 2.17
C ILE A 282 -7.88 14.79 2.24
N LYS A 283 -8.68 14.71 1.15
CA LYS A 283 -9.85 13.83 1.08
C LYS A 283 -9.47 12.35 1.24
N LEU A 284 -8.30 11.94 0.77
CA LEU A 284 -7.75 10.58 0.96
C LEU A 284 -7.08 10.36 2.33
N GLY A 285 -7.14 11.34 3.24
CA GLY A 285 -6.63 11.24 4.60
C GLY A 285 -5.18 11.68 4.79
N PHE A 286 -4.55 12.30 3.77
CA PHE A 286 -3.25 12.92 3.93
C PHE A 286 -3.32 14.14 4.87
N LYS A 287 -2.22 14.40 5.59
CA LYS A 287 -2.04 15.57 6.46
C LYS A 287 -0.82 16.37 6.01
N GLY A 288 -0.83 17.67 6.27
CA GLY A 288 0.33 18.53 6.02
C GLY A 288 1.47 18.22 6.97
N ILE A 289 2.69 18.22 6.46
CA ILE A 289 3.91 18.16 7.29
C ILE A 289 4.08 19.54 7.94
N PRO A 290 4.16 19.65 9.28
CA PRO A 290 4.44 20.92 9.94
C PRO A 290 5.74 21.55 9.42
N GLY A 291 5.65 22.79 8.93
CA GLY A 291 6.81 23.52 8.38
C GLY A 291 7.31 23.04 6.99
N GLY A 292 6.70 21.99 6.42
CA GLY A 292 7.05 21.42 5.13
C GLY A 292 6.06 21.79 4.01
N LYS A 293 6.48 21.58 2.75
CA LYS A 293 5.61 21.73 1.57
C LYS A 293 4.87 20.44 1.18
N GLY A 294 5.28 19.30 1.74
CA GLY A 294 4.71 17.98 1.46
C GLY A 294 3.48 17.61 2.29
N LEU A 295 3.00 16.39 2.04
CA LEU A 295 1.91 15.76 2.75
C LEU A 295 2.35 14.37 3.23
N ILE A 296 1.82 13.90 4.34
CA ILE A 296 2.06 12.55 4.87
C ILE A 296 0.75 11.78 5.01
N LYS A 297 0.81 10.47 4.83
CA LYS A 297 -0.30 9.56 5.09
C LYS A 297 0.22 8.23 5.63
N VAL A 298 -0.41 7.74 6.69
CA VAL A 298 -0.25 6.35 7.11
C VAL A 298 -1.36 5.55 6.46
N ALA A 299 -1.03 4.63 5.56
CA ALA A 299 -1.98 3.78 4.88
C ALA A 299 -1.91 2.36 5.47
N LEU A 300 -3.07 1.84 5.83
CA LEU A 300 -3.24 0.50 6.39
C LEU A 300 -4.32 -0.19 5.55
N GLY A 301 -3.94 -1.19 4.76
CA GLY A 301 -4.84 -1.89 3.84
C GLY A 301 -5.65 -3.01 4.46
N GLU A 302 -5.99 -2.90 5.75
CA GLU A 302 -6.43 -4.03 6.58
C GLU A 302 -7.71 -3.73 7.36
N VAL A 303 -8.39 -4.80 7.77
CA VAL A 303 -9.55 -4.73 8.66
C VAL A 303 -9.11 -5.10 10.07
N LEU A 304 -9.20 -4.14 10.99
CA LEU A 304 -8.90 -4.33 12.39
C LEU A 304 -10.13 -4.84 13.12
N SER A 305 -10.14 -6.13 13.43
CA SER A 305 -11.15 -6.81 14.22
C SER A 305 -10.58 -7.26 15.57
N LYS A 306 -11.43 -7.86 16.41
CA LYS A 306 -10.97 -8.49 17.66
C LYS A 306 -9.88 -9.55 17.44
N GLN A 307 -9.88 -10.25 16.31
CA GLN A 307 -8.86 -11.26 15.99
C GLN A 307 -7.55 -10.63 15.50
N THR A 308 -7.66 -9.59 14.68
CA THR A 308 -6.50 -9.04 13.96
C THR A 308 -5.89 -7.80 14.64
N TRP A 309 -6.52 -7.29 15.70
CA TRP A 309 -6.10 -6.06 16.41
C TRP A 309 -4.63 -6.09 16.85
N ALA A 310 -4.21 -7.14 17.57
CA ALA A 310 -2.86 -7.22 18.13
C ALA A 310 -1.80 -7.24 17.02
N VAL A 311 -2.02 -8.06 15.98
CA VAL A 311 -1.11 -8.23 14.84
C VAL A 311 -0.94 -6.91 14.08
N HIS A 312 -2.03 -6.22 13.75
CA HIS A 312 -1.94 -4.95 13.02
C HIS A 312 -1.44 -3.79 13.89
N ARG A 313 -1.70 -3.81 15.20
CA ARG A 313 -1.10 -2.84 16.15
C ARG A 313 0.42 -2.97 16.16
N GLU A 314 0.94 -4.20 16.30
CA GLU A 314 2.38 -4.45 16.29
C GLU A 314 3.02 -4.05 14.96
N ARG A 315 2.34 -4.32 13.84
CA ARG A 315 2.79 -3.90 12.51
C ARG A 315 2.82 -2.37 12.35
N LEU A 316 1.79 -1.64 12.81
CA LEU A 316 1.77 -0.18 12.79
C LEU A 316 2.91 0.43 13.62
N GLU A 317 3.17 -0.17 14.78
CA GLU A 317 4.24 0.27 15.68
C GLU A 317 5.62 -0.02 15.09
N HIS A 318 5.84 -1.21 14.54
CA HIS A 318 7.11 -1.61 13.93
C HIS A 318 7.41 -0.81 12.66
N ASN A 319 6.43 -0.63 11.78
CA ASN A 319 6.63 -0.05 10.45
C ASN A 319 6.60 1.48 10.45
N VAL A 320 5.74 2.10 11.26
CA VAL A 320 5.44 3.54 11.19
C VAL A 320 5.54 4.22 12.55
N SER A 321 5.95 3.48 13.60
CA SER A 321 6.07 4.01 14.97
C SER A 321 4.76 4.61 15.50
N VAL A 322 3.62 4.09 15.07
CA VAL A 322 2.29 4.50 15.55
C VAL A 322 1.72 3.39 16.43
N ARG A 323 1.41 3.70 17.69
CA ARG A 323 0.84 2.72 18.64
C ARG A 323 -0.64 2.96 18.88
N LEU A 324 -1.46 1.94 18.59
CA LEU A 324 -2.88 1.87 18.97
C LEU A 324 -3.04 1.31 20.40
N PRO A 325 -4.21 1.46 21.05
CA PRO A 325 -4.46 0.91 22.38
C PRO A 325 -4.17 -0.59 22.50
N ASP A 326 -3.70 -1.02 23.67
CA ASP A 326 -3.33 -2.43 23.87
C ASP A 326 -4.51 -3.38 23.70
N GLN A 327 -5.66 -2.99 24.22
CA GLN A 327 -6.92 -3.72 24.07
C GLN A 327 -7.82 -3.01 23.07
N ILE A 328 -8.51 -3.79 22.24
CA ILE A 328 -9.50 -3.26 21.30
C ILE A 328 -10.63 -2.54 22.08
N PRO A 329 -10.90 -1.26 21.79
CA PRO A 329 -11.95 -0.52 22.47
C PRO A 329 -13.34 -0.95 21.99
N HIS A 330 -14.34 -0.90 22.87
CA HIS A 330 -15.74 -1.09 22.47
C HIS A 330 -16.26 0.16 21.74
N PHE A 331 -17.17 -0.05 20.80
CA PHE A 331 -17.77 1.03 20.02
C PHE A 331 -18.87 1.74 20.81
N HIS A 332 -18.70 3.05 21.02
CA HIS A 332 -19.69 3.93 21.62
C HIS A 332 -20.25 4.96 20.63
N GLY A 333 -19.56 5.18 19.51
CA GLY A 333 -19.97 6.13 18.47
C GLY A 333 -18.80 6.51 17.55
N PRO A 334 -19.08 7.17 16.41
CA PRO A 334 -18.03 7.60 15.47
C PRO A 334 -17.11 8.69 16.05
N ASP A 335 -17.63 9.52 16.96
CA ASP A 335 -16.87 10.63 17.57
C ASP A 335 -16.13 10.20 18.85
N GLN A 336 -16.13 8.91 19.19
CA GLN A 336 -15.40 8.40 20.35
C GLN A 336 -13.90 8.62 20.19
N GLN A 337 -13.22 9.00 21.26
CA GLN A 337 -11.79 9.28 21.24
C GLN A 337 -10.97 8.00 21.43
N ILE A 338 -10.07 7.74 20.49
CA ILE A 338 -9.10 6.65 20.53
C ILE A 338 -7.73 7.26 20.88
N SER A 339 -7.09 6.68 21.89
CA SER A 339 -5.74 7.05 22.29
C SER A 339 -4.72 6.49 21.31
N VAL A 340 -3.94 7.34 20.65
CA VAL A 340 -2.89 6.95 19.71
C VAL A 340 -1.58 7.60 20.14
N VAL A 341 -0.49 6.83 20.18
CA VAL A 341 0.86 7.38 20.37
C VAL A 341 1.49 7.55 18.99
N GLY A 342 1.91 8.78 18.69
CA GLY A 342 2.56 9.10 17.41
C GLY A 342 4.04 8.69 17.38
N SER A 343 4.66 8.84 16.21
CA SER A 343 6.09 8.58 16.01
C SER A 343 7.01 9.50 16.82
N ASP A 344 6.48 10.63 17.30
CA ASP A 344 7.14 11.54 18.22
C ASP A 344 7.02 11.14 19.70
N GLY A 345 6.33 10.03 20.00
CA GLY A 345 6.09 9.56 21.36
C GLY A 345 4.94 10.28 22.08
N ASP A 346 4.33 11.28 21.45
CA ASP A 346 3.23 12.02 22.04
C ASP A 346 1.91 11.24 21.97
N ARG A 347 1.22 11.18 23.11
CA ARG A 347 -0.11 10.58 23.22
C ARG A 347 -1.17 11.59 22.79
N ARG A 348 -1.96 11.23 21.78
CA ARG A 348 -3.05 12.03 21.23
C ARG A 348 -4.38 11.27 21.33
N PHE A 349 -5.47 12.02 21.46
CA PHE A 349 -6.82 11.48 21.42
C PHE A 349 -7.48 11.90 20.11
N ILE A 350 -7.69 10.93 19.21
CA ILE A 350 -8.21 11.15 17.85
C ILE A 350 -9.61 10.53 17.78
N GLN A 351 -10.56 11.22 17.15
CA GLN A 351 -11.90 10.64 16.93
C GLN A 351 -11.79 9.39 16.04
N LEU A 352 -12.56 8.34 16.36
CA LEU A 352 -12.55 7.09 15.58
C LEU A 352 -12.76 7.35 14.08
N ASP A 353 -13.70 8.22 13.75
CA ASP A 353 -14.05 8.58 12.37
C ASP A 353 -12.86 9.18 11.59
N ASP A 354 -12.08 10.03 12.25
CA ASP A 354 -10.87 10.65 11.71
C ASP A 354 -9.71 9.65 11.65
N LEU A 355 -9.54 8.83 12.68
CA LEU A 355 -8.48 7.82 12.74
C LEU A 355 -8.60 6.82 11.58
N GLU A 356 -9.80 6.28 11.35
CA GLU A 356 -10.10 5.44 10.19
C GLU A 356 -9.85 6.15 8.85
N SER A 357 -10.07 7.47 8.82
CA SER A 357 -9.83 8.26 7.61
C SER A 357 -8.34 8.50 7.34
N MET A 358 -7.57 8.68 8.40
CA MET A 358 -6.12 8.81 8.33
C MET A 358 -5.50 7.50 7.87
N LEU A 359 -5.92 6.37 8.47
CA LEU A 359 -5.45 5.02 8.18
C LEU A 359 -6.02 4.40 6.91
N SER A 360 -6.95 5.07 6.21
CA SER A 360 -7.60 4.57 4.98
C SER A 360 -6.56 3.99 3.99
N PRO A 361 -6.74 2.79 3.41
CA PRO A 361 -7.98 2.02 3.34
C PRO A 361 -8.18 0.99 4.48
N ALA A 362 -8.13 1.44 5.74
CA ALA A 362 -8.43 0.62 6.92
C ALA A 362 -9.90 0.67 7.36
N LEU A 363 -10.39 -0.43 7.94
CA LEU A 363 -11.68 -0.49 8.63
C LEU A 363 -11.50 -0.98 10.06
N LEU A 364 -12.02 -0.24 11.04
CA LEU A 364 -11.94 -0.60 12.46
C LEU A 364 -13.25 -1.28 12.91
N CYS A 365 -13.31 -2.60 12.83
CA CYS A 365 -14.44 -3.41 13.28
C CYS A 365 -14.43 -3.63 14.80
N LEU A 366 -14.65 -2.54 15.55
CA LEU A 366 -14.71 -2.55 17.00
C LEU A 366 -15.91 -3.36 17.53
N PRO A 367 -15.79 -4.05 18.67
CA PRO A 367 -16.91 -4.73 19.34
C PRO A 367 -18.09 -3.78 19.58
N GLY A 368 -19.31 -4.27 19.40
CA GLY A 368 -20.55 -3.49 19.50
C GLY A 368 -20.82 -2.52 18.33
N ARG A 369 -19.94 -2.42 17.32
CA ARG A 369 -20.15 -1.52 16.18
C ARG A 369 -21.34 -2.01 15.33
N PRO A 370 -22.36 -1.16 15.05
CA PRO A 370 -23.50 -1.56 14.24
C PRO A 370 -23.07 -1.96 12.83
N ALA A 371 -23.68 -3.02 12.31
CA ALA A 371 -23.42 -3.52 10.98
C ALA A 371 -24.72 -3.89 10.25
N VAL A 372 -24.70 -3.75 8.92
CA VAL A 372 -25.81 -4.10 8.03
C VAL A 372 -25.32 -4.91 6.85
N ILE A 373 -26.14 -5.86 6.39
CA ILE A 373 -25.96 -6.48 5.08
C ILE A 373 -26.91 -5.79 4.10
N THR A 374 -26.39 -5.32 2.98
CA THR A 374 -27.16 -4.65 1.94
C THR A 374 -27.01 -5.35 0.59
N PRO A 375 -28.10 -5.57 -0.17
CA PRO A 375 -28.04 -6.19 -1.47
C PRO A 375 -27.51 -5.23 -2.53
N ILE A 376 -26.74 -5.77 -3.46
CA ILE A 376 -26.35 -5.11 -4.70
C ILE A 376 -26.48 -6.09 -5.87
N ARG A 377 -26.86 -5.58 -7.04
CA ARG A 377 -26.90 -6.39 -8.27
C ARG A 377 -25.51 -6.40 -8.89
N ARG A 378 -25.11 -7.52 -9.47
CA ARG A 378 -23.79 -7.68 -10.13
C ARG A 378 -23.43 -6.52 -11.07
N SER A 379 -24.38 -6.09 -11.91
CA SER A 379 -24.20 -4.98 -12.87
C SER A 379 -23.83 -3.64 -12.23
N TYR A 380 -24.10 -3.47 -10.92
CA TYR A 380 -23.71 -2.28 -10.16
C TYR A 380 -22.59 -2.57 -9.16
N ALA A 381 -22.46 -3.81 -8.71
CA ALA A 381 -21.47 -4.23 -7.72
C ALA A 381 -20.05 -4.09 -8.26
N GLU A 382 -19.79 -4.64 -9.44
CA GLU A 382 -18.50 -4.55 -10.11
C GLU A 382 -18.03 -3.09 -10.33
N PRO A 383 -18.81 -2.20 -10.97
CA PRO A 383 -18.40 -0.81 -11.18
C PRO A 383 -18.33 0.02 -9.90
N LEU A 384 -19.13 -0.29 -8.88
CA LEU A 384 -19.17 0.50 -7.63
C LEU A 384 -18.15 0.03 -6.61
N LEU A 385 -17.80 -1.26 -6.61
CA LEU A 385 -16.98 -1.89 -5.58
C LEU A 385 -15.64 -2.39 -6.12
N GLY A 386 -15.47 -2.54 -7.43
CA GLY A 386 -14.20 -2.99 -8.04
C GLY A 386 -13.79 -4.40 -7.62
N HIS A 387 -14.72 -5.27 -7.22
CA HIS A 387 -14.42 -6.61 -6.70
C HIS A 387 -14.22 -7.69 -7.77
N SER A 388 -14.21 -7.31 -9.05
CA SER A 388 -14.10 -8.28 -10.14
C SER A 388 -12.65 -8.72 -10.31
N GLU A 389 -12.44 -10.02 -10.39
CA GLU A 389 -11.12 -10.60 -10.70
C GLU A 389 -10.78 -10.49 -12.19
N GLN A 390 -11.78 -10.23 -13.04
CA GLN A 390 -11.59 -10.02 -14.46
C GLN A 390 -11.46 -8.54 -14.75
N ILE A 391 -10.42 -8.18 -15.51
CA ILE A 391 -10.18 -6.81 -15.94
C ILE A 391 -11.27 -6.42 -16.93
N SER A 392 -12.00 -5.36 -16.61
CA SER A 392 -12.98 -4.76 -17.51
C SER A 392 -12.27 -4.16 -18.73
N LEU A 393 -12.80 -4.42 -19.93
CA LEU A 393 -12.38 -3.74 -21.17
C LEU A 393 -12.98 -2.33 -21.29
N LEU A 394 -13.92 -1.99 -20.42
CA LEU A 394 -14.53 -0.66 -20.36
C LEU A 394 -13.79 0.23 -19.36
N PRO A 395 -13.75 1.56 -19.60
CA PRO A 395 -13.24 2.52 -18.63
C PRO A 395 -13.87 2.35 -17.25
N SER A 396 -13.05 2.57 -16.23
CA SER A 396 -13.51 2.60 -14.85
C SER A 396 -14.48 3.77 -14.67
N PRO A 397 -15.67 3.52 -14.10
CA PRO A 397 -16.66 4.57 -13.89
C PRO A 397 -16.11 5.68 -13.01
N ARG A 398 -16.61 6.90 -13.24
CA ARG A 398 -16.21 8.10 -12.50
C ARG A 398 -16.29 7.96 -10.97
N ALA A 399 -17.23 7.16 -10.46
CA ALA A 399 -17.38 6.89 -9.03
C ALA A 399 -16.12 6.26 -8.39
N THR A 400 -15.27 5.58 -9.16
CA THR A 400 -14.03 4.98 -8.65
C THR A 400 -12.98 6.03 -8.29
N LEU A 401 -13.05 7.22 -8.91
CA LEU A 401 -12.16 8.36 -8.63
C LEU A 401 -12.39 8.98 -7.25
N PHE A 402 -13.54 8.70 -6.64
CA PHE A 402 -13.93 9.27 -5.36
C PHE A 402 -13.79 8.24 -4.25
N ARG A 403 -13.21 8.71 -3.13
CA ARG A 403 -13.19 7.98 -1.86
C ARG A 403 -14.61 7.71 -1.36
N ASP A 404 -15.43 8.75 -1.36
CA ASP A 404 -16.82 8.68 -0.96
C ASP A 404 -17.64 8.24 -2.16
N ARG A 405 -18.32 7.10 -2.03
CA ARG A 405 -19.18 6.54 -3.07
C ARG A 405 -20.64 6.56 -2.62
N HIS A 406 -21.55 6.65 -3.58
CA HIS A 406 -22.99 6.77 -3.35
C HIS A 406 -23.72 5.47 -3.70
N TYR A 407 -24.27 4.82 -2.67
CA TYR A 407 -25.19 3.71 -2.80
C TYR A 407 -26.63 4.21 -2.62
N LEU A 408 -27.51 3.89 -3.56
CA LEU A 408 -28.93 4.25 -3.49
C LEU A 408 -29.80 3.03 -3.21
N CYS A 409 -30.75 3.17 -2.28
CA CYS A 409 -31.72 2.14 -1.97
C CYS A 409 -33.09 2.68 -1.57
N ALA A 410 -34.00 1.78 -1.19
CA ALA A 410 -35.36 2.14 -0.79
C ALA A 410 -35.38 3.05 0.47
N PRO A 411 -36.35 3.96 0.60
CA PRO A 411 -36.44 4.93 1.70
C PRO A 411 -36.57 4.26 3.07
N ILE A 412 -37.24 3.10 3.13
CA ILE A 412 -37.42 2.33 4.37
C ILE A 412 -36.10 1.88 5.02
N ASN A 413 -35.01 1.80 4.24
CA ASN A 413 -33.72 1.34 4.73
C ASN A 413 -32.91 2.43 5.44
N LEU A 414 -33.30 3.72 5.36
CA LEU A 414 -32.55 4.83 5.95
C LEU A 414 -32.19 4.58 7.42
N ARG A 415 -33.14 4.04 8.20
CA ARG A 415 -32.98 3.75 9.64
C ARG A 415 -31.81 2.83 9.97
N HIS A 416 -31.33 2.05 8.99
CA HIS A 416 -30.23 1.11 9.15
C HIS A 416 -28.86 1.73 8.87
N PHE A 417 -28.82 2.91 8.22
CA PHE A 417 -27.57 3.58 7.86
C PHE A 417 -27.35 4.79 8.78
N LYS A 418 -26.60 4.59 9.86
CA LYS A 418 -26.12 5.67 10.72
C LYS A 418 -24.64 5.93 10.44
N ARG A 419 -24.15 7.14 10.72
CA ARG A 419 -22.71 7.46 10.59
C ARG A 419 -21.89 6.48 11.44
N GLY A 420 -20.86 5.92 10.83
CA GLY A 420 -20.00 4.91 11.43
C GLY A 420 -20.51 3.47 11.33
N THR A 421 -21.74 3.20 10.85
CA THR A 421 -22.21 1.82 10.64
C THR A 421 -21.35 1.10 9.58
N LEU A 422 -21.06 -0.18 9.81
CA LEU A 422 -20.41 -1.04 8.82
C LEU A 422 -21.43 -1.55 7.80
N ILE A 423 -21.08 -1.49 6.52
CA ILE A 423 -21.90 -2.03 5.42
C ILE A 423 -21.19 -3.28 4.89
N PHE A 424 -21.91 -4.38 4.80
CA PHE A 424 -21.50 -5.59 4.07
C PHE A 424 -22.31 -5.69 2.80
N PHE A 425 -21.65 -5.69 1.65
CA PHE A 425 -22.30 -5.77 0.34
C PHE A 425 -22.53 -7.23 -0.06
N TYR A 426 -23.80 -7.61 -0.20
CA TYR A 426 -24.22 -8.91 -0.70
C TYR A 426 -24.56 -8.84 -2.18
N GLU A 427 -23.79 -9.53 -3.01
CA GLU A 427 -24.09 -9.65 -4.44
C GLU A 427 -25.22 -10.67 -4.65
N SER A 428 -26.39 -10.17 -5.05
CA SER A 428 -27.58 -11.02 -5.25
C SER A 428 -27.45 -11.91 -6.49
N THR A 429 -28.10 -13.08 -6.50
CA THR A 429 -28.14 -14.02 -7.63
C THR A 429 -28.78 -13.48 -8.91
N ARG A 430 -29.53 -12.37 -8.82
CA ARG A 430 -30.21 -11.79 -9.97
C ARG A 430 -29.20 -11.36 -11.04
N ASN A 431 -29.48 -11.71 -12.29
CA ASN A 431 -28.63 -11.44 -13.45
C ASN A 431 -27.20 -11.99 -13.31
N GLY A 432 -27.06 -13.19 -12.73
CA GLY A 432 -25.78 -13.92 -12.69
C GLY A 432 -24.81 -13.48 -11.61
N GLY A 433 -25.30 -12.90 -10.51
CA GLY A 433 -24.46 -12.60 -9.34
C GLY A 433 -24.10 -13.82 -8.49
N ARG A 434 -23.04 -13.68 -7.70
CA ARG A 434 -22.31 -14.75 -6.97
C ARG A 434 -23.04 -15.29 -5.74
N ALA A 435 -24.12 -14.64 -5.29
CA ALA A 435 -24.84 -15.00 -4.06
C ALA A 435 -23.93 -14.96 -2.81
N SER A 436 -23.04 -13.98 -2.73
CA SER A 436 -22.03 -13.91 -1.67
C SER A 436 -21.82 -12.50 -1.14
N LEU A 437 -21.28 -12.38 0.07
CA LEU A 437 -20.66 -11.12 0.51
C LEU A 437 -19.36 -10.92 -0.26
N VAL A 438 -19.19 -9.74 -0.85
CA VAL A 438 -18.08 -9.43 -1.76
C VAL A 438 -17.20 -8.28 -1.27
N ALA A 439 -17.75 -7.37 -0.47
CA ALA A 439 -17.03 -6.22 0.06
C ALA A 439 -17.65 -5.73 1.35
N MET A 440 -16.89 -4.92 2.08
CA MET A 440 -17.36 -4.17 3.24
C MET A 440 -16.88 -2.72 3.20
N ALA A 441 -17.61 -1.82 3.87
CA ALA A 441 -17.32 -0.39 3.87
C ALA A 441 -17.87 0.28 5.13
N ARG A 442 -17.63 1.58 5.26
CA ARG A 442 -18.14 2.41 6.35
C ARG A 442 -19.15 3.45 5.86
N VAL A 443 -20.26 3.62 6.57
CA VAL A 443 -21.22 4.72 6.33
C VAL A 443 -20.63 6.04 6.82
N ARG A 444 -20.53 7.03 5.92
CA ARG A 444 -20.22 8.43 6.26
C ARG A 444 -21.48 9.20 6.64
N GLN A 445 -22.52 9.08 5.81
CA GLN A 445 -23.80 9.75 5.99
C GLN A 445 -24.88 9.04 5.18
N ALA A 446 -26.14 9.19 5.59
CA ALA A 446 -27.28 8.73 4.82
C ALA A 446 -28.46 9.69 4.99
N TYR A 447 -29.16 9.98 3.89
CA TYR A 447 -30.31 10.88 3.89
C TYR A 447 -31.28 10.53 2.76
N LEU A 448 -32.50 11.07 2.85
CA LEU A 448 -33.52 10.90 1.82
C LEU A 448 -33.39 12.01 0.77
N LYS A 449 -33.54 11.63 -0.50
CA LYS A 449 -33.53 12.57 -1.61
C LYS A 449 -34.56 12.17 -2.64
N HIS A 450 -35.28 13.16 -3.17
CA HIS A 450 -36.23 12.93 -4.24
C HIS A 450 -35.49 12.69 -5.56
N CYS A 451 -36.00 11.83 -6.43
CA CYS A 451 -35.39 11.55 -7.72
C CYS A 451 -35.22 12.81 -8.59
N THR A 452 -36.12 13.80 -8.45
CA THR A 452 -36.05 15.09 -9.17
C THR A 452 -34.98 16.03 -8.61
N ASP A 453 -34.55 15.81 -7.37
CA ASP A 453 -33.58 16.68 -6.67
C ASP A 453 -32.14 16.16 -6.81
N LEU A 454 -31.98 14.95 -7.34
CA LEU A 454 -30.68 14.39 -7.68
C LEU A 454 -30.08 15.16 -8.85
N ARG A 455 -28.89 15.71 -8.60
CA ARG A 455 -28.13 16.49 -9.55
C ARG A 455 -27.02 15.63 -10.12
N ARG A 456 -26.39 16.10 -11.21
CA ARG A 456 -25.21 15.46 -11.81
C ARG A 456 -24.15 15.10 -10.77
N ALA A 457 -23.86 16.02 -9.83
CA ALA A 457 -22.89 15.81 -8.77
C ALA A 457 -23.20 14.61 -7.85
N ASP A 458 -24.48 14.27 -7.63
CA ASP A 458 -24.85 13.08 -6.84
C ASP A 458 -24.54 11.77 -7.59
N PHE A 459 -24.65 11.81 -8.93
CA PHE A 459 -24.37 10.67 -9.79
C PHE A 459 -22.89 10.49 -10.10
N GLU A 460 -22.06 11.56 -10.02
CA GLU A 460 -20.61 11.45 -10.19
C GLU A 460 -19.96 10.47 -9.21
N HIS A 461 -20.53 10.33 -8.01
CA HIS A 461 -20.09 9.40 -6.97
C HIS A 461 -20.86 8.06 -7.01
N SER A 462 -21.77 7.88 -7.96
CA SER A 462 -22.59 6.67 -8.11
C SER A 462 -22.35 5.98 -9.44
N VAL A 463 -22.74 4.71 -9.52
CA VAL A 463 -22.82 3.97 -10.81
C VAL A 463 -24.19 4.10 -11.47
N LEU A 464 -25.10 4.84 -10.83
CA LEU A 464 -26.43 5.13 -11.34
C LEU A 464 -26.43 6.48 -12.04
N ASN A 465 -27.42 6.67 -12.90
CA ASN A 465 -27.70 7.92 -13.59
C ASN A 465 -29.22 8.15 -13.65
N ASP A 466 -29.63 9.27 -14.23
CA ASP A 466 -31.04 9.65 -14.38
C ASP A 466 -31.91 8.57 -15.04
N LYS A 467 -31.33 7.75 -15.91
CA LYS A 467 -32.04 6.67 -16.61
C LYS A 467 -32.13 5.41 -15.76
N THR A 468 -31.06 5.05 -15.06
CA THR A 468 -30.96 3.78 -14.32
C THR A 468 -31.51 3.86 -12.89
N ILE A 469 -31.70 5.05 -12.33
CA ILE A 469 -32.24 5.20 -10.97
C ILE A 469 -33.63 4.58 -10.79
N LYS A 470 -34.44 4.54 -11.85
CA LYS A 470 -35.75 3.88 -11.86
C LYS A 470 -35.65 2.38 -11.61
N ALA A 471 -34.47 1.76 -11.83
CA ALA A 471 -34.23 0.36 -11.51
C ALA A 471 -34.13 0.09 -9.99
N VAL A 472 -33.91 1.13 -9.18
CA VAL A 472 -33.79 1.06 -7.71
C VAL A 472 -35.16 1.17 -7.04
N GLY A 473 -36.09 0.29 -7.41
CA GLY A 473 -37.46 0.29 -6.89
C GLY A 473 -38.31 1.46 -7.39
N THR A 474 -39.60 1.44 -7.06
CA THR A 474 -40.63 2.32 -7.64
C THR A 474 -40.82 3.66 -6.94
N SER A 475 -40.34 3.80 -5.70
CA SER A 475 -40.49 5.04 -4.91
C SER A 475 -39.74 6.22 -5.54
N GLU A 476 -40.36 7.40 -5.61
CA GLU A 476 -39.70 8.63 -6.07
C GLU A 476 -38.71 9.18 -5.03
N LEU A 477 -38.88 8.81 -3.76
CA LEU A 477 -37.93 9.09 -2.69
C LEU A 477 -36.92 7.93 -2.56
N LYS A 478 -35.62 8.24 -2.54
CA LYS A 478 -34.54 7.27 -2.37
C LYS A 478 -33.73 7.58 -1.12
N THR A 479 -33.18 6.54 -0.48
CA THR A 479 -32.10 6.70 0.50
C THR A 479 -30.78 6.77 -0.26
N LEU A 480 -30.06 7.88 -0.14
CA LEU A 480 -28.69 8.02 -0.60
C LEU A 480 -27.76 7.76 0.59
N VAL A 481 -26.93 6.73 0.47
CA VAL A 481 -25.92 6.33 1.45
C VAL A 481 -24.55 6.69 0.89
N VAL A 482 -23.84 7.57 1.58
CA VAL A 482 -22.45 7.90 1.28
C VAL A 482 -21.58 6.99 2.13
N PHE A 483 -20.69 6.24 1.49
CA PHE A 483 -19.80 5.31 2.15
C PHE A 483 -18.36 5.47 1.67
N ASP A 484 -17.41 5.08 2.51
CA ASP A 484 -15.98 5.11 2.23
C ASP A 484 -15.25 3.89 2.82
N ASN A 485 -13.92 3.90 2.75
CA ASN A 485 -13.04 2.83 3.24
C ASN A 485 -13.52 1.45 2.76
N LEU A 486 -13.75 1.36 1.46
CA LEU A 486 -14.17 0.14 0.81
C LEU A 486 -13.04 -0.90 0.89
N PHE A 487 -13.36 -2.05 1.46
CA PHE A 487 -12.50 -3.22 1.54
C PHE A 487 -13.15 -4.36 0.76
N VAL A 488 -12.55 -4.73 -0.38
CA VAL A 488 -12.96 -5.90 -1.15
C VAL A 488 -12.50 -7.14 -0.40
N LEU A 489 -13.42 -8.09 -0.18
CA LEU A 489 -13.09 -9.28 0.60
C LEU A 489 -12.11 -10.16 -0.21
N PRO A 490 -10.97 -10.57 0.37
CA PRO A 490 -10.04 -11.49 -0.30
C PRO A 490 -10.73 -12.83 -0.60
N ARG A 491 -11.68 -13.22 0.26
CA ARG A 491 -12.54 -14.38 0.08
C ARG A 491 -14.00 -13.99 0.25
N THR A 492 -14.80 -14.21 -0.79
CA THR A 492 -16.25 -13.97 -0.72
C THR A 492 -16.93 -15.00 0.19
N ILE A 493 -17.97 -14.58 0.92
CA ILE A 493 -18.73 -15.46 1.84
C ILE A 493 -20.03 -15.91 1.16
N PRO A 494 -20.19 -17.20 0.81
CA PRO A 494 -21.39 -17.68 0.12
C PRO A 494 -22.65 -17.61 0.99
N LEU A 495 -23.81 -17.50 0.34
CA LEU A 495 -25.14 -17.54 0.97
C LEU A 495 -25.32 -18.71 1.95
N LYS A 496 -24.82 -19.90 1.61
CA LYS A 496 -24.91 -21.09 2.49
C LYS A 496 -24.23 -20.83 3.84
N THR A 497 -23.07 -20.16 3.82
CA THR A 497 -22.35 -19.77 5.03
C THR A 497 -23.12 -18.69 5.79
N LEU A 498 -23.66 -17.68 5.11
CA LEU A 498 -24.47 -16.63 5.76
C LEU A 498 -25.71 -17.20 6.47
N ILE A 499 -26.36 -18.20 5.87
CA ILE A 499 -27.49 -18.91 6.49
C ILE A 499 -27.01 -19.67 7.72
N ARG A 500 -25.88 -20.39 7.65
CA ARG A 500 -25.26 -21.09 8.78
C ARG A 500 -24.95 -20.14 9.95
N LEU A 501 -24.46 -18.94 9.63
CA LEU A 501 -24.17 -17.87 10.60
C LEU A 501 -25.44 -17.14 11.10
N GLY A 502 -26.62 -17.52 10.62
CA GLY A 502 -27.90 -16.93 11.03
C GLY A 502 -28.18 -15.53 10.46
N CYS A 503 -27.39 -15.05 9.49
CA CYS A 503 -27.49 -13.69 8.95
C CYS A 503 -28.77 -13.45 8.12
N GLY A 504 -29.49 -14.51 7.76
CA GLY A 504 -30.80 -14.44 7.11
C GLY A 504 -30.96 -15.46 5.99
N SER A 505 -32.22 -15.69 5.60
CA SER A 505 -32.55 -16.44 4.39
C SER A 505 -32.20 -15.65 3.12
N ALA A 506 -32.18 -16.34 1.97
CA ALA A 506 -31.99 -15.70 0.67
C ALA A 506 -32.97 -14.52 0.43
N THR A 507 -34.22 -14.66 0.87
CA THR A 507 -35.25 -13.62 0.74
C THR A 507 -34.99 -12.41 1.64
N LYS A 508 -34.52 -12.63 2.87
CA LYS A 508 -34.16 -11.55 3.79
C LYS A 508 -33.03 -10.70 3.20
N LEU A 509 -32.01 -11.37 2.65
CA LEU A 509 -30.85 -10.72 2.03
C LEU A 509 -31.15 -9.96 0.73
N LEU A 510 -32.38 -10.00 0.20
CA LEU A 510 -32.83 -9.12 -0.90
C LEU A 510 -33.18 -7.70 -0.44
N THR A 511 -33.07 -7.42 0.86
CA THR A 511 -33.28 -6.10 1.46
C THR A 511 -32.17 -5.79 2.45
N THR A 512 -32.00 -4.52 2.81
CA THR A 512 -31.00 -4.15 3.82
C THR A 512 -31.45 -4.61 5.20
N ASN A 513 -30.61 -5.35 5.89
CA ASN A 513 -30.92 -5.86 7.23
C ASN A 513 -29.77 -5.60 8.20
N PRO A 514 -30.06 -5.17 9.44
CA PRO A 514 -29.05 -5.15 10.49
C PRO A 514 -28.66 -6.58 10.87
N ILE A 515 -27.39 -6.76 11.23
CA ILE A 515 -26.86 -7.99 11.79
C ILE A 515 -26.41 -7.77 13.22
N SER A 516 -26.41 -8.83 14.03
CA SER A 516 -25.94 -8.75 15.42
C SER A 516 -24.42 -8.66 15.50
N GLU A 517 -23.92 -8.29 16.66
CA GLU A 517 -22.48 -8.32 16.97
C GLU A 517 -21.89 -9.72 16.75
N VAL A 518 -22.53 -10.76 17.29
CA VAL A 518 -22.12 -12.16 17.12
C VAL A 518 -22.04 -12.56 15.64
N GLN A 519 -23.01 -12.12 14.83
CA GLN A 519 -23.01 -12.36 13.38
C GLN A 519 -21.86 -11.65 12.68
N THR A 520 -21.60 -10.40 13.07
CA THR A 520 -20.50 -9.59 12.54
C THR A 520 -19.15 -10.22 12.86
N GLU A 521 -18.94 -10.61 14.12
CA GLU A 521 -17.72 -11.31 14.55
C GLU A 521 -17.54 -12.64 13.80
N SER A 522 -18.61 -13.42 13.61
CA SER A 522 -18.54 -14.68 12.88
C SER A 522 -18.23 -14.49 11.40
N ILE A 523 -18.75 -13.44 10.77
CA ILE A 523 -18.41 -13.05 9.39
C ILE A 523 -16.93 -12.69 9.30
N LEU A 524 -16.43 -11.86 10.22
CA LEU A 524 -15.01 -11.46 10.23
C LEU A 524 -14.10 -12.66 10.47
N GLN A 525 -14.48 -13.58 11.37
CA GLN A 525 -13.77 -14.84 11.53
C GLN A 525 -13.71 -15.60 10.21
N GLU A 526 -14.83 -15.84 9.52
CA GLU A 526 -14.81 -16.60 8.26
C GLU A 526 -13.92 -15.93 7.19
N ILE A 527 -13.80 -14.60 7.20
CA ILE A 527 -12.92 -13.85 6.28
C ILE A 527 -11.44 -14.08 6.63
N PHE A 528 -11.07 -14.05 7.90
CA PHE A 528 -9.67 -14.00 8.37
C PHE A 528 -9.16 -15.29 9.03
N SER A 529 -9.95 -16.38 9.12
CA SER A 529 -9.58 -17.60 9.87
C SER A 529 -8.47 -18.46 9.22
N ASN A 530 -7.91 -18.06 8.08
CA ASN A 530 -6.92 -18.85 7.33
C ASN A 530 -5.70 -18.03 6.85
N ASP A 531 -5.47 -16.83 7.41
CA ASP A 531 -4.26 -16.04 7.15
C ASP A 531 -3.16 -16.31 8.19
#